data_AF-A0A8T2PX54-F1
#
_entry.id   AF-A0A8T2PX54-F1
#
_cell.length_a   1.000
_cell.length_b   1.000
_cell.length_c   1.000
_cell.angle_alpha   90.00
_cell.angle_beta   90.00
_cell.angle_gamma   90.00
#
_symmetry.space_group_name_H-M   'P 1'
#
loop_
_entity.id
_entity.type
_entity.pdbx_description
1 polymer ?
#
loop_
_entity_poly.entity_id
_entity_poly.type
_entity_poly.pdbx_seq_one_letter_code
_entity_poly.pdbx_strand_id
1 'polypeptide(L)'
;MQKAAMPASVKGLRQMAIFITVFTGGGCATMYYLMQTPPLKVYNIHLTDRHNRIDHTSAQIKIPVTGTKTGGYLYTTSFKDNLLNRWRLHELVLQLREGQQIDILSSSTETSERSGEPNADTRF
;
A
#
# COMPACT_ATOMS: atom_id res chain seq x y z
N MET A 1 16.18 -73.00 -13.79
CA MET A 1 15.90 -71.59 -13.40
C MET A 1 15.38 -70.84 -14.61
N GLN A 2 14.09 -70.52 -14.64
CA GLN A 2 13.41 -69.92 -15.80
C GLN A 2 13.34 -68.40 -15.61
N LYS A 3 14.07 -67.66 -16.45
CA LYS A 3 14.08 -66.19 -16.43
C LYS A 3 12.79 -65.68 -17.10
N ALA A 4 11.83 -65.24 -16.30
CA ALA A 4 10.62 -64.61 -16.79
C ALA A 4 10.95 -63.25 -17.41
N ALA A 5 11.03 -63.19 -18.74
CA ALA A 5 11.10 -61.94 -19.49
C ALA A 5 9.68 -61.45 -19.75
N MET A 6 9.23 -60.43 -19.04
CA MET A 6 7.95 -59.75 -19.31
C MET A 6 8.16 -58.72 -20.43
N PRO A 7 7.56 -58.89 -21.64
CA PRO A 7 7.59 -57.84 -22.65
C PRO A 7 6.56 -56.77 -22.28
N ALA A 8 6.94 -55.83 -21.41
CA ALA A 8 6.12 -54.64 -21.17
C ALA A 8 6.05 -53.80 -22.46
N SER A 9 4.87 -53.27 -22.79
CA SER A 9 4.65 -52.45 -23.99
C SER A 9 5.48 -51.17 -23.94
N VAL A 10 6.61 -51.17 -24.66
CA VAL A 10 7.58 -50.07 -24.71
C VAL A 10 6.98 -48.77 -25.27
N LYS A 11 5.92 -48.87 -26.11
CA LYS A 11 5.23 -47.70 -26.68
C LYS A 11 4.44 -46.94 -25.61
N GLY A 12 3.71 -47.65 -24.76
CA GLY A 12 2.95 -47.06 -23.65
C GLY A 12 3.87 -46.46 -22.59
N LEU A 13 4.96 -47.15 -22.26
CA LEU A 13 5.94 -46.65 -21.30
C LEU A 13 6.63 -45.37 -21.80
N ARG A 14 6.98 -45.30 -23.10
CA ARG A 14 7.53 -44.09 -23.72
C ARG A 14 6.55 -42.92 -23.67
N GLN A 15 5.27 -43.17 -23.94
CA GLN A 15 4.24 -42.13 -23.94
C GLN A 15 3.97 -41.59 -22.52
N MET A 16 3.98 -42.46 -21.52
CA MET A 16 3.90 -42.07 -20.10
C MET A 16 5.12 -41.24 -19.67
N ALA A 17 6.33 -41.65 -20.05
CA ALA A 17 7.55 -40.90 -19.75
C ALA A 17 7.54 -39.49 -20.38
N ILE A 18 7.03 -39.36 -21.61
CA ILE A 18 6.87 -38.07 -22.29
C ILE A 18 5.82 -37.21 -21.58
N PHE A 19 4.68 -37.78 -21.18
CA PHE A 19 3.64 -37.02 -20.49
C PHE A 19 4.10 -36.50 -19.14
N ILE A 20 4.77 -37.35 -18.34
CA ILE A 20 5.28 -36.99 -17.01
C ILE A 20 6.34 -35.88 -17.13
N THR A 21 7.26 -35.96 -18.10
CA THR A 21 8.29 -34.93 -18.29
C THR A 21 7.71 -33.58 -18.68
N VAL A 22 6.70 -33.54 -19.55
CA VAL A 22 6.04 -32.28 -19.95
C VAL A 22 5.21 -31.71 -18.80
N PHE A 23 4.41 -32.54 -18.12
CA PHE A 23 3.48 -32.09 -17.08
C PHE A 23 4.22 -31.64 -15.81
N THR A 24 5.18 -32.43 -15.32
CA THR A 24 5.94 -32.11 -14.10
C THR A 24 7.02 -31.06 -14.38
N GLY A 25 7.73 -31.18 -15.51
CA GLY A 25 8.78 -30.22 -15.89
C GLY A 25 8.22 -28.83 -16.18
N GLY A 26 7.12 -28.74 -16.92
CA GLY A 26 6.44 -27.48 -17.22
C GLY A 26 5.84 -26.83 -15.96
N GLY A 27 5.21 -27.62 -15.08
CA GLY A 27 4.59 -27.11 -13.85
C GLY A 27 5.60 -26.56 -12.83
N CYS A 28 6.75 -27.21 -12.66
CA CYS A 28 7.80 -26.69 -11.79
C CYS A 28 8.40 -25.39 -12.33
N ALA A 29 8.64 -25.30 -13.65
CA ALA A 29 9.21 -24.10 -14.27
C ALA A 29 8.29 -22.88 -14.10
N THR A 30 6.98 -23.04 -14.33
CA THR A 30 6.01 -21.95 -14.11
C THR A 30 5.91 -21.57 -12.63
N MET A 31 5.94 -22.55 -11.72
CA MET A 31 5.97 -22.28 -10.27
C MET A 31 7.21 -21.49 -9.86
N TYR A 32 8.41 -21.91 -10.28
CA TYR A 32 9.66 -21.19 -9.99
C TYR A 32 9.63 -19.77 -10.53
N TYR A 33 9.07 -19.57 -11.72
CA TYR A 33 8.94 -18.25 -12.33
C TYR A 33 8.01 -17.33 -11.54
N LEU A 34 6.88 -17.84 -11.04
CA LEU A 34 5.94 -17.06 -10.22
C LEU A 34 6.49 -16.76 -8.82
N MET A 35 7.30 -17.66 -8.26
CA MET A 35 7.96 -17.47 -6.97
C MET A 35 9.20 -16.56 -7.02
N GLN A 36 9.78 -16.32 -8.20
CA GLN A 36 10.87 -15.35 -8.41
C GLN A 36 10.40 -13.88 -8.39
N THR A 37 9.19 -13.61 -7.91
CA THR A 37 8.78 -12.24 -7.65
C THR A 37 9.70 -11.64 -6.57
N PRO A 38 10.29 -10.47 -6.82
CA PRO A 38 11.18 -9.85 -5.83
C PRO A 38 10.40 -9.64 -4.54
N PRO A 39 11.04 -9.88 -3.38
CA PRO A 39 10.38 -9.72 -2.10
C PRO A 39 9.80 -8.31 -1.96
N LEU A 40 8.69 -8.21 -1.23
CA LEU A 40 8.02 -6.95 -0.90
C LEU A 40 9.06 -5.89 -0.52
N LYS A 41 8.98 -4.70 -1.14
CA LYS A 41 9.86 -3.58 -0.78
C LYS A 41 9.53 -3.12 0.63
N VAL A 42 10.35 -3.52 1.59
CA VAL A 42 10.22 -3.09 2.98
C VAL A 42 10.77 -1.67 3.09
N TYR A 43 9.92 -0.75 3.55
CA TYR A 43 10.36 0.58 3.94
C TYR A 43 10.18 0.74 5.44
N ASN A 44 11.27 1.13 6.11
CA ASN A 44 11.25 1.36 7.55
C ASN A 44 10.78 2.80 7.83
N ILE A 45 9.91 2.95 8.81
CA ILE A 45 9.53 4.26 9.33
C ILE A 45 10.49 4.62 10.45
N HIS A 46 11.27 5.67 10.26
CA HIS A 46 12.26 6.11 11.24
C HIS A 46 11.56 6.99 12.29
N LEU A 47 11.18 6.37 13.43
CA LEU A 47 10.47 7.04 14.53
C LEU A 47 11.30 8.08 15.30
N THR A 48 12.60 8.18 14.99
CA THR A 48 13.51 9.18 15.59
C THR A 48 13.67 10.43 14.73
N ASP A 49 13.05 10.48 13.55
CA ASP A 49 13.10 11.67 12.70
C ASP A 49 12.13 12.76 13.18
N ARG A 50 12.30 13.98 12.68
CA ARG A 50 11.45 15.11 13.07
C ARG A 50 9.99 14.96 12.60
N HIS A 51 9.73 14.10 11.61
CA HIS A 51 8.45 14.02 10.89
C HIS A 51 7.58 12.83 11.33
N ASN A 52 8.08 11.98 12.22
CA ASN A 52 7.37 10.86 12.83
C ASN A 52 7.29 11.10 14.33
N ARG A 53 6.35 11.94 14.76
CA ARG A 53 6.16 12.31 16.16
C ARG A 53 4.69 12.26 16.52
N ILE A 54 4.41 11.71 17.70
CA ILE A 54 3.09 11.72 18.31
C ILE A 54 3.23 12.34 19.70
N ASP A 55 2.40 13.32 19.99
CA ASP A 55 2.18 13.84 21.33
C ASP A 55 0.69 13.79 21.70
N HIS A 56 0.30 14.41 22.81
CA HIS A 56 -1.08 14.35 23.28
C HIS A 56 -2.07 15.14 22.39
N THR A 57 -1.59 16.03 21.54
CA THR A 57 -2.42 16.99 20.79
C THR A 57 -2.25 16.88 19.28
N SER A 58 -1.15 16.33 18.80
CA SER A 58 -0.77 16.24 17.39
C SER A 58 -0.09 14.91 17.08
N ALA A 59 -0.29 14.45 15.85
CA ALA A 59 0.37 13.28 15.31
C ALA A 59 0.84 13.61 13.90
N GLN A 60 2.13 13.41 13.65
CA GLN A 60 2.75 13.55 12.34
C GLN A 60 3.41 12.22 12.00
N ILE A 61 3.19 11.78 10.76
CA ILE A 61 3.83 10.57 10.24
C ILE A 61 4.24 10.78 8.78
N LYS A 62 5.40 10.23 8.44
CA LYS A 62 6.01 10.23 7.12
C LYS A 62 5.99 8.80 6.58
N ILE A 63 5.14 8.57 5.59
CA ILE A 63 4.93 7.25 4.99
C ILE A 63 5.66 7.20 3.64
N PRO A 64 6.66 6.33 3.45
CA PRO A 64 7.28 6.13 2.15
C PRO A 64 6.30 5.46 1.19
N VAL A 65 6.18 6.01 -0.02
CA VAL A 65 5.31 5.48 -1.07
C VAL A 65 6.09 5.30 -2.37
N THR A 66 5.80 4.22 -3.10
CA THR A 66 6.41 3.98 -4.42
C THR A 66 5.39 3.49 -5.43
N GLY A 67 5.39 4.10 -6.60
CA GLY A 67 4.64 3.67 -7.78
C GLY A 67 5.56 3.16 -8.89
N THR A 68 4.98 2.89 -10.05
CA THR A 68 5.68 2.41 -11.25
C THR A 68 6.54 3.48 -11.92
N LYS A 69 6.14 4.75 -11.81
CA LYS A 69 6.85 5.90 -12.42
C LYS A 69 7.85 6.53 -11.45
N THR A 70 7.41 6.82 -10.23
CA THR A 70 8.20 7.52 -9.23
C THR A 70 7.80 7.09 -7.81
N GLY A 71 8.58 7.53 -6.84
CA GLY A 71 8.31 7.34 -5.42
C GLY A 71 8.42 8.64 -4.66
N GLY A 72 8.21 8.57 -3.36
CA GLY A 72 8.18 9.76 -2.52
C GLY A 72 7.79 9.45 -1.09
N TYR A 73 7.31 10.48 -0.43
CA TYR A 73 6.83 10.42 0.94
C TYR A 73 5.48 11.10 1.04
N LEU A 74 4.55 10.43 1.71
CA LEU A 74 3.27 10.97 2.11
C LEU A 74 3.42 11.49 3.55
N TYR A 75 3.29 12.79 3.72
CA TYR A 75 3.27 13.43 5.03
C TYR A 75 1.82 13.61 5.45
N THR A 76 1.52 13.19 6.67
CA THR A 76 0.18 13.34 7.24
C THR A 76 0.29 14.02 8.58
N THR A 77 -0.51 15.05 8.80
CA THR A 77 -0.63 15.75 10.08
C THR A 77 -2.05 15.60 10.58
N SER A 78 -2.21 15.18 11.83
CA SER A 78 -3.49 15.04 12.51
C SER A 78 -3.46 15.77 13.84
N PHE A 79 -4.60 16.32 14.25
CA PHE A 79 -4.79 16.93 15.55
C PHE A 79 -5.83 16.18 16.37
N LYS A 80 -5.62 16.14 17.68
CA LYS A 80 -6.57 15.53 18.60
C LYS A 80 -7.62 16.56 19.01
N ASP A 81 -8.87 16.25 18.72
CA ASP A 81 -10.02 16.94 19.29
C ASP A 81 -10.18 16.47 20.74
N ASN A 82 -9.91 17.35 21.70
CA ASN A 82 -9.96 17.03 23.13
C ASN A 82 -11.39 16.86 23.65
N LEU A 83 -12.39 17.49 23.03
CA LEU A 83 -13.79 17.37 23.44
C LEU A 83 -14.34 15.99 23.07
N LEU A 84 -14.00 15.51 21.88
CA LEU A 84 -14.46 14.24 21.34
C LEU A 84 -13.45 13.11 21.51
N ASN A 85 -12.30 13.40 22.12
CA ASN A 85 -11.13 12.50 22.24
C ASN A 85 -10.78 11.79 20.91
N ARG A 86 -10.87 12.51 19.79
CA ARG A 86 -10.80 11.96 18.42
C ARG A 86 -9.67 12.60 17.62
N TRP A 87 -8.89 11.78 16.93
CA TRP A 87 -7.92 12.27 15.96
C TRP A 87 -8.62 12.71 14.67
N ARG A 88 -8.33 13.93 14.20
CA ARG A 88 -8.79 14.45 12.93
C ARG A 88 -7.60 14.68 12.02
N LEU A 89 -7.67 14.12 10.82
CA LEU A 89 -6.70 14.37 9.77
C LEU A 89 -6.85 15.84 9.33
N HIS A 90 -5.74 16.58 9.37
CA HIS A 90 -5.70 18.01 9.09
C HIS A 90 -5.04 18.31 7.76
N GLU A 91 -3.89 17.67 7.51
CA GLU A 91 -3.07 17.91 6.33
C GLU A 91 -2.60 16.58 5.74
N LEU A 92 -2.64 16.49 4.42
CA LEU A 92 -2.14 15.35 3.67
C LEU A 92 -1.37 15.81 2.43
N VAL A 93 -0.06 15.66 2.45
CA VAL A 93 0.83 16.15 1.39
C VAL A 93 1.66 15.00 0.84
N LEU A 94 1.59 14.80 -0.48
CA LEU A 94 2.46 13.89 -1.21
C LEU A 94 3.66 14.63 -1.81
N GLN A 95 4.86 14.31 -1.33
CA GLN A 95 6.12 14.82 -1.87
C GLN A 95 6.79 13.76 -2.73
N LEU A 96 6.91 14.03 -4.04
CA LEU A 96 7.59 13.16 -4.99
C LEU A 96 9.11 13.38 -4.94
N ARG A 97 9.89 12.36 -5.33
CA ARG A 97 11.36 12.44 -5.40
C ARG A 97 11.87 13.52 -6.37
N GLU A 98 11.09 13.86 -7.38
CA GLU A 98 11.39 14.94 -8.33
C GLU A 98 11.23 16.35 -7.71
N GLY A 99 10.78 16.45 -6.46
CA GLY A 99 10.59 17.72 -5.75
C GLY A 99 9.19 18.31 -5.89
N GLN A 100 8.34 17.74 -6.74
CA GLN A 100 6.93 18.12 -6.83
C GLN A 100 6.18 17.76 -5.54
N GLN A 101 5.37 18.71 -5.05
CA GLN A 101 4.51 18.54 -3.89
C GLN A 101 3.05 18.64 -4.32
N ILE A 102 2.24 17.67 -3.91
CA ILE A 102 0.81 17.59 -4.20
C ILE A 102 0.08 17.64 -2.87
N ASP A 103 -0.72 18.68 -2.69
CA ASP A 103 -1.61 18.77 -1.55
C ASP A 103 -2.90 17.98 -1.85
N ILE A 104 -3.12 16.92 -1.08
CA ILE A 104 -4.26 16.02 -1.24
C ILE A 104 -5.42 16.45 -0.34
N LEU A 105 -5.09 16.94 0.85
CA LEU A 105 -6.06 17.46 1.81
C LEU A 105 -5.48 18.71 2.45
N SER A 106 -5.95 19.84 1.97
CA SER A 106 -5.84 21.13 2.64
C SER A 106 -7.14 21.35 3.40
N SER A 107 -7.10 21.44 4.74
CA SER A 107 -8.25 21.99 5.45
C SER A 107 -8.33 23.50 5.15
N SER A 108 -8.97 23.88 4.05
CA SER A 108 -9.31 25.27 3.78
C SER A 108 -10.33 25.71 4.84
N THR A 109 -9.90 26.52 5.80
CA THR A 109 -10.80 27.32 6.61
C THR A 109 -11.51 28.32 5.71
N GLU A 110 -12.68 27.96 5.17
CA GLU A 110 -13.71 28.91 4.78
C GLU A 110 -14.90 28.74 5.72
N THR A 111 -14.78 29.30 6.92
CA THR A 111 -15.94 29.71 7.71
C THR A 111 -16.01 31.23 7.60
N SER A 112 -16.56 31.71 6.49
CA SER A 112 -16.97 33.11 6.36
C SER A 112 -18.29 33.30 7.10
N GLU A 113 -18.23 33.40 8.43
CA GLU A 113 -19.28 34.01 9.23
C GLU A 113 -19.28 35.52 8.94
N ARG A 114 -20.07 35.95 7.95
CA ARG A 114 -20.52 37.33 7.88
C ARG A 114 -21.83 37.42 8.67
N SER A 115 -21.69 37.88 9.91
CA SER A 115 -22.73 38.43 10.76
C SER A 115 -23.71 39.32 9.99
N GLY A 116 -24.98 38.92 9.95
CA GLY A 116 -26.11 39.82 9.71
C GLY A 116 -26.99 39.83 10.95
N GLU A 117 -26.94 40.92 11.70
CA GLU A 117 -27.82 41.19 12.86
C GLU A 117 -29.30 41.12 12.45
N PRO A 118 -30.20 40.52 13.25
CA PRO A 118 -31.62 40.78 13.12
C PRO A 118 -31.95 42.15 13.74
N ASN A 119 -32.32 43.11 12.89
CA ASN A 119 -32.85 44.41 13.29
C ASN A 119 -34.09 44.23 14.17
N ALA A 120 -33.95 44.51 15.47
CA ALA A 120 -35.08 44.60 16.39
C ALA A 120 -35.72 45.99 16.27
N ASP A 121 -36.69 46.10 15.37
CA ASP A 121 -37.50 47.30 15.23
C ASP A 121 -38.97 46.93 15.02
N THR A 122 -39.68 46.71 16.12
CA THR A 122 -41.14 46.89 16.16
C THR A 122 -41.53 47.53 17.48
N ARG A 123 -41.66 48.86 17.43
CA ARG A 123 -42.53 49.63 18.33
C ARG A 123 -43.98 49.53 17.83
N PHE A 124 -44.89 49.66 18.79
CA PHE A 124 -46.37 49.67 18.77
C PHE A 124 -47.03 48.31 18.98
#